data_AF-A0A0E4FRX5-F1
#
_entry.id   AF-A0A0E4FRX5-F1
#
_cell.length_a   1.000
_cell.length_b   1.000
_cell.length_c   1.000
_cell.angle_alpha   90.00
_cell.angle_beta   90.00
_cell.angle_gamma   90.00
#
_symmetry.space_group_name_H-M   'P 1'
#
loop_
_entity.id
_entity.type
_entity.pdbx_description
1 polymer ?
#
loop_
_entity_poly.entity_id
_entity_poly.type
_entity_poly.pdbx_seq_one_letter_code
_entity_poly.pdbx_strand_id
1 'polypeptide(L)'
;MTDPQIVCPNCHTEIKLTESLAAPLIAETRRKFDQQLTAKEEDFGRREALLKQAREEIAKAREAVDEQVAAKLKAERANIAEAEAKRARLAVADELSTRD
;
A
#
# COMPACT_ATOMS: atom_id res chain seq x y z
N MET A 1 17.57 4.96 -51.05
CA MET A 1 18.62 3.96 -50.81
C MET A 1 17.95 2.61 -50.98
N THR A 2 18.41 1.80 -51.94
CA THR A 2 17.85 0.48 -52.21
C THR A 2 18.41 -0.52 -51.22
N ASP A 3 17.53 -1.27 -50.55
CA ASP A 3 17.92 -2.29 -49.59
C ASP A 3 18.78 -3.37 -50.25
N PRO A 4 19.85 -3.85 -49.60
CA PRO A 4 20.71 -4.88 -50.16
C PRO A 4 19.95 -6.21 -50.28
N GLN A 5 20.00 -6.78 -51.49
CA GLN A 5 19.32 -8.02 -51.85
C GLN A 5 20.33 -8.97 -52.50
N ILE A 6 20.23 -10.26 -52.17
CA ILE A 6 21.01 -11.31 -52.83
C ILE A 6 20.05 -12.24 -53.57
N VAL A 7 20.46 -12.70 -54.74
CA VAL A 7 19.69 -13.67 -55.55
C VAL A 7 20.29 -15.05 -55.35
N CYS A 8 19.46 -16.04 -55.03
CA CYS A 8 19.91 -17.42 -54.92
C CYS A 8 20.32 -17.96 -56.31
N PRO A 9 21.56 -18.45 -56.51
CA PRO A 9 21.99 -18.94 -57.82
C PRO A 9 21.32 -20.27 -58.22
N ASN A 10 20.67 -20.97 -57.28
CA ASN A 10 20.05 -22.28 -57.52
C ASN A 10 18.56 -22.18 -57.88
N CYS A 11 17.82 -21.25 -57.27
CA CYS A 11 16.37 -21.11 -57.48
C CYS A 11 15.93 -19.68 -57.85
N HIS A 12 16.88 -18.76 -58.04
CA HIS A 12 16.66 -17.35 -58.44
C HIS A 12 15.76 -16.54 -57.50
N THR A 13 15.54 -17.00 -56.27
CA THR A 13 14.77 -16.26 -55.26
C THR A 13 15.55 -15.04 -54.79
N GLU A 14 14.89 -13.87 -54.77
CA GLU A 14 15.41 -12.65 -54.16
C GLU A 14 15.27 -12.70 -52.64
N ILE A 15 16.38 -12.53 -51.93
CA ILE A 15 16.44 -12.54 -50.47
C ILE A 15 16.80 -11.12 -50.01
N LYS A 16 15.86 -10.49 -49.31
CA LYS A 16 16.09 -9.19 -48.66
C LYS A 16 16.96 -9.39 -47.42
N LEU A 17 18.17 -8.83 -47.43
CA LEU A 17 19.11 -8.99 -46.32
C LEU A 17 18.64 -8.27 -45.05
N THR A 18 17.79 -7.25 -45.16
CA THR A 18 17.30 -6.47 -44.01
C THR A 18 16.47 -7.28 -43.03
N GLU A 19 15.61 -8.19 -43.48
CA GLU A 19 14.82 -9.06 -42.59
C GLU A 19 15.71 -10.11 -41.89
N SER A 20 16.68 -10.66 -42.62
CA SER A 20 17.59 -11.68 -42.09
C SER A 20 18.57 -11.09 -41.07
N LEU A 21 19.02 -9.85 -41.26
CA LEU A 21 19.97 -9.18 -40.38
C LEU A 21 19.30 -8.49 -39.17
N ALA A 22 18.04 -8.05 -39.29
CA ALA A 22 17.31 -7.42 -38.19
C ALA A 22 16.70 -8.44 -37.20
N ALA A 23 16.37 -9.65 -37.65
CA ALA A 23 15.73 -10.67 -36.80
C ALA A 23 16.50 -11.00 -35.51
N PRO A 24 17.84 -11.16 -35.50
CA PRO A 24 18.60 -11.40 -34.28
C PRO A 24 18.50 -10.24 -33.27
N LEU A 25 18.56 -8.99 -33.76
CA LEU A 25 18.46 -7.79 -32.93
C LEU A 25 17.07 -7.66 -32.29
N ILE A 26 16.01 -7.97 -33.05
CA ILE A 26 14.64 -7.98 -32.54
C ILE A 26 14.47 -9.07 -31.48
N ALA A 27 15.01 -10.27 -31.71
CA ALA A 27 14.93 -11.38 -30.76
C ALA A 27 15.66 -11.07 -29.45
N GLU A 28 16.86 -10.49 -29.52
CA GLU A 28 17.62 -10.08 -28.34
C GLU A 28 16.90 -8.96 -27.57
N THR A 29 16.37 -7.98 -28.30
CA THR A 29 15.63 -6.85 -27.71
C THR A 29 14.37 -7.33 -26.99
N ARG A 30 13.59 -8.26 -27.60
CA ARG A 30 12.45 -8.90 -26.95
C ARG A 30 12.84 -9.59 -25.65
N ARG A 31 13.88 -10.44 -25.67
CA ARG A 31 14.38 -11.12 -24.47
C ARG A 31 14.74 -10.14 -23.35
N LYS A 32 15.42 -9.03 -23.68
CA LYS A 32 15.76 -7.98 -22.70
C LYS A 32 14.52 -7.33 -22.11
N PHE A 33 13.53 -6.99 -22.93
CA PHE A 33 12.29 -6.41 -22.45
C PHE A 33 11.47 -7.38 -21.61
N ASP A 34 11.39 -8.65 -22.00
CA ASP A 34 10.70 -9.69 -21.23
C ASP A 34 11.34 -9.85 -19.84
N GLN A 35 12.68 -9.91 -19.78
CA GLN A 35 13.41 -9.94 -18.50
C GLN A 35 13.15 -8.69 -17.65
N GLN A 36 13.16 -7.51 -18.25
CA GLN A 36 12.84 -6.26 -17.54
C GLN A 36 11.39 -6.23 -17.05
N LEU A 37 10.45 -6.79 -17.82
CA LEU A 37 9.05 -6.87 -17.44
C LEU A 37 8.90 -7.77 -16.22
N THR A 38 9.43 -8.99 -16.27
CA THR A 38 9.36 -9.94 -15.17
C THR A 38 10.00 -9.37 -13.90
N ALA A 39 11.18 -8.77 -14.01
CA ALA A 39 11.85 -8.14 -12.86
C ALA A 39 11.00 -6.99 -12.25
N LYS A 40 10.32 -6.21 -13.09
CA LYS A 40 9.41 -5.15 -12.62
C LYS A 40 8.17 -5.73 -11.98
N GLU A 41 7.55 -6.74 -12.56
CA GLU A 41 6.38 -7.42 -12.00
C GLU A 41 6.68 -8.00 -10.61
N GLU A 42 7.85 -8.63 -10.44
CA GLU A 42 8.32 -9.11 -9.14
C GLU A 42 8.52 -7.97 -8.12
N ASP A 43 9.11 -6.85 -8.55
CA ASP A 43 9.27 -5.68 -7.69
C ASP A 43 7.93 -5.06 -7.28
N PHE A 44 7.00 -4.91 -8.22
CA PHE A 44 5.65 -4.44 -7.94
C PHE A 44 4.91 -5.38 -6.99
N GLY A 45 4.98 -6.69 -7.21
CA GLY A 45 4.37 -7.69 -6.33
C GLY A 45 4.92 -7.61 -4.90
N ARG A 46 6.24 -7.45 -4.74
CA ARG A 46 6.86 -7.24 -3.41
C ARG A 46 6.38 -5.96 -2.74
N ARG A 47 6.35 -4.83 -3.47
CA ARG A 47 5.89 -3.55 -2.93
C ARG A 47 4.42 -3.59 -2.55
N GLU A 48 3.57 -4.20 -3.37
CA GLU A 48 2.15 -4.36 -3.08
C GLU A 48 1.92 -5.20 -1.83
N ALA A 49 2.66 -6.30 -1.66
CA ALA A 49 2.59 -7.13 -0.47
C ALA A 49 2.98 -6.34 0.80
N LEU A 50 4.08 -5.58 0.75
CA LEU A 50 4.50 -4.72 1.86
C LEU A 50 3.47 -3.65 2.19
N LEU A 51 2.89 -2.99 1.17
CA LEU A 51 1.86 -1.99 1.37
C LEU A 51 0.58 -2.58 1.97
N LYS A 52 0.21 -3.81 1.58
CA LYS A 52 -0.93 -4.51 2.15
C LYS A 52 -0.70 -4.83 3.63
N GLN A 53 0.47 -5.36 3.97
CA GLN A 53 0.86 -5.61 5.37
C GLN A 53 0.82 -4.33 6.20
N ALA A 54 1.43 -3.24 5.71
CA ALA A 54 1.42 -1.96 6.40
C ALA A 54 -0.01 -1.42 6.61
N ARG A 55 -0.91 -1.59 5.63
CA ARG A 55 -2.34 -1.21 5.78
C ARG A 55 -3.04 -2.01 6.86
N GLU A 56 -2.81 -3.32 6.92
CA GLU A 56 -3.39 -4.20 7.95
C GLU A 56 -2.86 -3.84 9.34
N GLU A 57 -1.57 -3.55 9.48
CA GLU A 57 -0.97 -3.09 10.74
C GLU A 57 -1.54 -1.75 11.19
N ILE A 58 -1.69 -0.79 10.27
CA ILE A 58 -2.30 0.52 10.57
C ILE A 58 -3.76 0.34 11.01
N ALA A 59 -4.52 -0.54 10.37
CA ALA A 59 -5.91 -0.82 10.76
C ALA A 59 -5.98 -1.35 12.20
N LYS A 60 -5.16 -2.35 12.53
CA LYS A 60 -5.08 -2.91 13.89
C LYS A 60 -4.63 -1.87 14.91
N ALA A 61 -3.64 -1.04 14.57
CA ALA A 61 -3.17 0.02 15.44
C ALA A 61 -4.26 1.07 15.71
N ARG A 62 -5.08 1.41 14.71
CA ARG A 62 -6.24 2.31 14.89
C ARG A 62 -7.27 1.70 15.82
N GLU A 63 -7.65 0.45 15.61
CA GLU A 63 -8.60 -0.24 16.49
C GLU A 63 -8.11 -0.26 17.94
N ALA A 64 -6.83 -0.59 18.17
CA ALA A 64 -6.24 -0.58 19.51
C ALA A 64 -6.24 0.82 20.15
N VAL A 65 -5.98 1.87 19.37
CA VAL A 65 -6.05 3.27 19.85
C VAL A 65 -7.48 3.63 20.21
N ASP A 66 -8.45 3.29 19.36
CA ASP A 66 -9.87 3.59 19.62
C ASP A 66 -10.37 2.89 20.89
N GLU A 67 -10.00 1.62 21.09
CA GLU A 67 -10.28 0.88 22.33
C GLU A 67 -9.64 1.54 23.55
N GLN A 68 -8.36 1.93 23.45
CA GLN A 68 -7.66 2.59 24.55
C GLN A 68 -8.30 3.93 24.90
N VAL A 69 -8.70 4.71 23.90
CA VAL A 69 -9.38 6.00 24.09
C VAL A 69 -10.75 5.79 24.71
N ALA A 70 -11.54 4.83 24.23
CA ALA A 70 -12.85 4.50 24.80
C ALA A 70 -12.74 4.07 26.27
N ALA A 71 -11.75 3.23 26.61
CA ALA A 71 -11.50 2.81 27.98
C ALA A 71 -11.13 3.99 28.89
N LYS A 72 -10.20 4.85 28.45
CA LYS A 72 -9.81 6.06 29.19
C LYS A 72 -10.99 7.01 29.39
N LEU A 73 -11.76 7.29 28.34
CA LEU A 73 -12.93 8.16 28.43
C LEU A 73 -13.99 7.59 29.38
N LYS A 74 -14.21 6.28 29.38
CA LYS A 74 -15.14 5.63 30.31
C LYS A 74 -14.69 5.80 31.76
N ALA A 75 -13.40 5.57 32.04
CA ALA A 75 -12.83 5.74 33.37
C ALA A 75 -12.92 7.20 33.84
N GLU A 76 -12.52 8.16 33.00
CA GLU A 76 -12.59 9.58 33.32
C GLU A 76 -14.03 10.05 33.57
N ARG A 77 -14.99 9.61 32.75
CA ARG A 77 -16.41 9.93 32.96
C ARG A 77 -16.94 9.39 34.30
N ALA A 78 -16.54 8.19 34.69
CA ALA A 78 -16.91 7.62 35.98
C ALA A 78 -16.31 8.43 37.14
N ASN A 79 -15.02 8.80 37.04
CA ASN A 79 -14.33 9.61 38.03
C ASN A 79 -15.00 11.00 38.18
N ILE A 80 -15.37 11.64 37.07
CA ILE A 80 -16.08 12.93 37.08
C ILE A 80 -17.44 12.77 37.76
N ALA A 81 -18.23 11.76 37.39
CA ALA A 81 -19.55 11.53 37.99
C ALA A 81 -19.46 11.30 39.51
N GLU A 82 -18.47 10.54 39.98
CA GLU A 82 -18.24 10.33 41.40
C GLU A 82 -17.82 11.62 42.11
N ALA A 83 -16.89 12.37 41.52
CA ALA A 83 -16.41 13.64 42.08
C ALA A 83 -17.54 14.67 42.17
N GLU A 84 -18.38 14.77 41.14
CA GLU A 84 -19.56 15.65 41.12
C GLU A 84 -20.61 15.21 42.14
N ALA A 85 -20.91 13.91 42.24
CA ALA A 85 -21.83 13.39 43.24
C ALA A 85 -21.33 13.68 44.67
N LYS A 86 -20.04 13.54 44.93
CA LYS A 86 -19.43 13.87 46.22
C LYS A 86 -19.52 15.37 46.52
N ARG A 87 -19.20 16.22 45.54
CA ARG A 87 -19.33 17.68 45.67
C ARG A 87 -20.77 18.10 45.95
N ALA A 88 -21.73 17.54 45.22
CA ALA A 88 -23.16 17.81 45.42
C ALA A 88 -23.63 17.41 46.83
N ARG A 89 -23.23 16.22 47.32
CA ARG A 89 -23.54 15.78 48.69
C ARG A 89 -22.98 16.71 49.75
N LEU A 90 -21.73 17.18 49.58
CA LEU A 90 -21.10 18.12 50.50
C LEU A 90 -21.80 19.48 50.48
N ALA A 91 -22.16 20.00 49.31
CA ALA A 91 -22.88 21.26 49.18
C ALA A 91 -24.24 21.20 49.88
N VAL A 92 -25.01 20.12 49.71
CA VAL A 92 -26.29 19.93 50.40
C VAL A 92 -26.11 19.84 51.92
N ALA A 93 -25.07 19.15 52.40
CA ALA A 93 -24.79 19.07 53.84
C ALA A 93 -24.44 20.45 54.43
N ASP A 94 -23.66 21.25 53.71
CA ASP A 94 -23.28 22.61 54.10
C ASP A 94 -24.51 23.55 54.14
N GLU A 95 -25.38 23.48 53.13
CA GLU A 95 -26.65 24.22 53.07
C GLU A 95 -27.60 23.87 54.23
N LEU A 96 -27.62 22.62 54.67
CA LEU A 96 -28.42 22.20 55.83
C LEU A 96 -27.82 22.75 57.14
N SER A 97 -26.50 22.67 57.29
CA SER A 97 -25.80 23.15 58.49
C SER A 97 -25.84 24.66 58.71
N THR A 98 -26.05 25.43 57.63
CA THR A 98 -26.15 26.90 57.67
C THR A 98 -27.57 27.42 57.87
N ARG A 99 -28.60 26.54 57.77
CA ARG A 99 -30.01 26.88 58.01
C ARG A 99 -30.50 26.55 59.42
N ASP A 100 -29.74 25.76 60.18
CA ASP A 100 -29.93 25.51 61.62
C ASP A 100 -29.19 26.56 62.46
#